data_AF-A0A951ACF3-F1
#
_entry.id   AF-A0A951ACF3-F1
#
_cell.length_a   1.000
_cell.length_b   1.000
_cell.length_c   1.000
_cell.angle_alpha   90.00
_cell.angle_beta   90.00
_cell.angle_gamma   90.00
#
_symmetry.space_group_name_H-M   'P 1'
#
loop_
_entity.id
_entity.type
_entity.pdbx_description
1 polymer ?
#
loop_
_entity_poly.entity_id
_entity_poly.type
_entity_poly.pdbx_seq_one_letter_code
_entity_poly.pdbx_strand_id
1 'polypeptide(L)'
;MPPRSPAVTCRRKRPVAALGLLLLGFLFIAGERAGAADFVDSAGRRVLLPEPIERVMPANPAAEVLVYVLAPGKLAGADRAARRAAGRRAAVLGWRPGMDPVAMAGTARRVGADVIIDAGPVTPERAAYADQVQQLSGIPYILVDDSFARMPSMLRSIGVLLGVTERARHLGRYAEDTINLLRGRLLIQGPETRPRVYYGRQPNGLEAALPASPEGEAIDQAGAINVAGVLGRGGLVAITSALLDRWNPDVIIAERRSFYNALRRGRAWRGLAAVRNKRVYLEPAYPFGWIDDPPGVNRLIGLHWLSGLFYPDENQEDLRSSVCEFYDLFYGIKLANAQVEAMVRPAGAPPPETTRGTGESIPGLGITPSIPTTPAPSTPTTPPSSAAPSASTTAPPVTAPTTPAVPGADTSTPPPPVAPLSPVTPSAPLPALPPTPSTANATCTLPGANSPLNPTPMTSTSPGTSPLGEAPAGTPGLAPPGRRRGATPGLGNPGALPQ
;
A
#
# COMPACT_ATOMS: atom_id res chain seq x y z
N MET A 1 48.54 -91.63 61.77
CA MET A 1 47.10 -91.29 61.73
C MET A 1 46.80 -90.59 60.40
N PRO A 2 45.68 -90.88 59.73
CA PRO A 2 45.27 -90.28 58.45
C PRO A 2 44.25 -89.11 58.71
N PRO A 3 43.51 -88.53 57.73
CA PRO A 3 43.43 -88.78 56.28
C PRO A 3 43.26 -87.51 55.36
N ARG A 4 42.96 -87.77 54.06
CA ARG A 4 42.13 -86.99 53.08
C ARG A 4 42.68 -85.78 52.28
N SER A 5 42.83 -86.03 50.98
CA SER A 5 42.62 -85.13 49.82
C SER A 5 41.10 -84.76 49.63
N PRO A 6 40.61 -83.97 48.63
CA PRO A 6 41.10 -83.81 47.25
C PRO A 6 41.03 -82.40 46.58
N ALA A 7 41.37 -82.38 45.29
CA ALA A 7 41.59 -81.24 44.40
C ALA A 7 40.35 -80.41 43.96
N VAL A 8 40.61 -79.19 43.46
CA VAL A 8 39.79 -78.49 42.45
C VAL A 8 40.67 -77.70 41.48
N THR A 9 40.34 -77.74 40.17
CA THR A 9 40.95 -76.95 39.09
C THR A 9 40.12 -75.69 38.76
N CYS A 10 40.73 -74.54 38.44
CA CYS A 10 40.05 -73.58 37.55
C CYS A 10 40.91 -72.52 36.83
N ARG A 11 40.79 -72.55 35.49
CA ARG A 11 40.80 -71.44 34.50
C ARG A 11 41.41 -70.06 34.86
N ARG A 12 42.43 -69.68 34.09
CA ARG A 12 42.70 -68.27 33.73
C ARG A 12 41.47 -67.65 33.04
N LYS A 13 40.99 -66.49 33.51
CA LYS A 13 40.08 -65.61 32.77
C LYS A 13 40.87 -64.40 32.22
N ARG A 14 40.76 -64.14 30.92
CA ARG A 14 41.10 -62.84 30.31
C ARG A 14 39.85 -61.95 30.35
N PRO A 15 39.90 -60.71 30.87
CA PRO A 15 38.81 -59.76 30.69
C PRO A 15 38.91 -59.10 29.31
N VAL A 16 37.98 -59.44 28.41
CA VAL A 16 37.71 -58.63 27.21
C VAL A 16 36.89 -57.43 27.68
N ALA A 17 37.57 -56.29 27.87
CA ALA A 17 36.96 -55.07 28.41
C ALA A 17 37.48 -53.80 27.70
N ALA A 18 37.47 -53.82 26.36
CA ALA A 18 37.89 -52.69 25.52
C ALA A 18 36.95 -52.43 24.32
N LEU A 19 35.73 -52.97 24.35
CA LEU A 19 34.74 -52.84 23.27
C LEU A 19 33.35 -52.40 23.81
N GLY A 20 33.35 -51.51 24.80
CA GLY A 20 32.13 -50.91 25.38
C GLY A 20 32.08 -49.38 25.32
N LEU A 21 33.24 -48.70 25.27
CA LEU A 21 33.29 -47.23 25.28
C LEU A 21 33.16 -46.56 23.89
N LEU A 22 33.36 -47.31 22.80
CA LEU A 22 33.31 -46.76 21.44
C LEU A 22 31.89 -46.69 20.84
N LEU A 23 30.88 -47.23 21.54
CA LEU A 23 29.47 -47.14 21.14
C LEU A 23 28.66 -46.09 21.94
N LEU A 24 29.21 -45.53 23.01
CA LEU A 24 28.57 -44.42 23.75
C LEU A 24 28.93 -43.03 23.21
N GLY A 25 30.04 -42.90 22.47
CA GLY A 25 30.50 -41.62 21.91
C GLY A 25 29.80 -41.17 20.62
N PHE A 26 28.99 -42.04 20.00
CA PHE A 26 28.38 -41.77 18.68
C PHE A 26 26.89 -41.40 18.74
N LEU A 27 26.30 -41.29 19.93
CA LEU A 27 24.88 -40.97 20.13
C LEU A 27 24.59 -39.51 20.56
N PHE A 28 25.62 -38.66 20.63
CA PHE A 28 25.50 -37.24 21.02
C PHE A 28 25.83 -36.25 19.89
N ILE A 29 25.53 -36.64 18.63
CA ILE A 29 25.24 -35.69 17.54
C ILE A 29 23.77 -35.85 17.13
N ALA A 30 22.89 -35.85 18.13
CA ALA A 30 21.52 -35.41 17.92
C ALA A 30 21.59 -33.89 17.73
N GLY A 31 21.77 -33.45 16.48
CA GLY A 31 21.75 -32.03 16.15
C GLY A 31 20.45 -31.42 16.68
N GLU A 32 20.57 -30.24 17.30
CA GLU A 32 19.41 -29.45 17.71
C GLU A 32 18.55 -29.22 16.46
N ARG A 33 17.43 -29.96 16.36
CA ARG A 33 16.35 -29.56 15.49
C ARG A 33 15.82 -28.27 16.08
N ALA A 34 16.23 -27.14 15.50
CA ALA A 34 15.61 -25.86 15.78
C ALA A 34 14.09 -26.05 15.74
N GLY A 35 13.42 -25.71 16.85
CA GLY A 35 12.05 -26.11 17.08
C GLY A 35 11.15 -25.51 16.02
N ALA A 36 10.48 -26.36 15.23
CA ALA A 36 9.50 -25.85 14.28
C ALA A 36 8.31 -25.31 15.07
N ALA A 37 8.06 -24.01 14.97
CA ALA A 37 6.97 -23.36 15.68
C ALA A 37 5.63 -23.62 14.97
N ASP A 38 4.62 -23.96 15.76
CA ASP A 38 3.25 -24.18 15.31
C ASP A 38 2.58 -22.81 15.08
N PHE A 39 2.49 -22.37 13.82
CA PHE A 39 1.81 -21.11 13.45
C PHE A 39 0.41 -21.41 12.92
N VAL A 40 -0.59 -20.62 13.34
CA VAL A 40 -1.94 -20.67 12.77
C VAL A 40 -2.13 -19.45 11.87
N ASP A 41 -2.31 -19.70 10.58
CA ASP A 41 -2.49 -18.63 9.59
C ASP A 41 -3.91 -18.06 9.57
N SER A 42 -4.16 -17.05 8.73
CA SER A 42 -5.47 -16.39 8.69
C SER A 42 -6.57 -17.25 8.05
N ALA A 43 -6.24 -18.39 7.43
CA ALA A 43 -7.17 -19.41 6.99
C ALA A 43 -7.43 -20.49 8.07
N GLY A 44 -6.82 -20.37 9.26
CA GLY A 44 -6.91 -21.35 10.32
C GLY A 44 -6.03 -22.59 10.10
N ARG A 45 -5.14 -22.57 9.09
CA ARG A 45 -4.24 -23.70 8.81
C ARG A 45 -3.08 -23.69 9.81
N ARG A 46 -2.74 -24.87 10.34
CA ARG A 46 -1.52 -25.08 11.12
C ARG A 46 -0.34 -25.28 10.17
N VAL A 47 0.66 -24.43 10.32
CA VAL A 47 1.86 -24.39 9.48
C VAL A 47 3.08 -24.45 10.39
N LEU A 48 3.91 -25.47 10.20
CA LEU A 48 5.19 -25.61 10.90
C LEU A 48 6.22 -24.67 10.26
N LEU A 49 6.70 -23.69 11.02
CA LEU A 49 7.68 -22.71 10.56
C LEU A 49 9.09 -23.07 11.04
N PRO A 50 10.14 -22.90 10.22
CA PRO A 50 11.52 -22.99 10.69
C PRO A 50 11.85 -21.82 11.61
N GLU A 51 12.74 -22.05 12.57
CA GLU A 51 13.38 -20.99 13.34
C GLU A 51 14.91 -21.07 13.13
N PRO A 52 15.62 -19.97 12.83
CA PRO A 52 15.11 -18.65 12.45
C PRO A 52 14.59 -18.59 11.00
N ILE A 53 13.71 -17.63 10.72
CA ILE A 53 13.28 -17.27 9.36
C ILE A 53 14.16 -16.12 8.87
N GLU A 54 14.96 -16.31 7.81
CA GLU A 54 15.84 -15.27 7.26
C GLU A 54 15.54 -14.92 5.79
N ARG A 55 14.81 -15.78 5.07
CA ARG A 55 14.53 -15.66 3.63
C ARG A 55 13.04 -15.83 3.34
N VAL A 56 12.32 -14.71 3.35
CA VAL A 56 10.89 -14.64 3.05
C VAL A 56 10.67 -14.41 1.56
N MET A 57 9.88 -15.27 0.92
CA MET A 57 9.34 -14.99 -0.41
C MET A 57 7.92 -14.43 -0.30
N PRO A 58 7.65 -13.20 -0.77
CA PRO A 58 6.28 -12.75 -0.96
C PRO A 58 5.65 -13.47 -2.17
N ALA A 59 4.46 -14.03 -1.98
CA ALA A 59 3.68 -14.70 -3.03
C ALA A 59 2.90 -13.74 -3.92
N ASN A 60 2.80 -12.46 -3.53
CA ASN A 60 2.13 -11.39 -4.27
C ASN A 60 2.69 -10.00 -3.87
N PRO A 61 2.32 -8.91 -4.58
CA PRO A 61 2.84 -7.59 -4.27
C PRO A 61 2.43 -7.02 -2.90
N ALA A 62 1.23 -7.32 -2.38
CA ALA A 62 0.79 -6.85 -1.07
C ALA A 62 1.67 -7.44 0.06
N ALA A 63 2.00 -8.74 -0.04
CA ALA A 63 2.96 -9.40 0.84
C ALA A 63 4.38 -8.83 0.66
N GLU A 64 4.76 -8.41 -0.54
CA GLU A 64 6.05 -7.76 -0.78
C GLU A 64 6.16 -6.44 -0.02
N VAL A 65 5.13 -5.59 -0.06
CA VAL A 65 5.09 -4.34 0.72
C VAL A 65 5.10 -4.65 2.23
N LEU A 66 4.30 -5.62 2.69
CA LEU A 66 4.24 -6.02 4.10
C LEU A 66 5.61 -6.45 4.65
N VAL A 67 6.30 -7.35 3.94
CA VAL A 67 7.64 -7.82 4.34
C VAL A 67 8.66 -6.68 4.24
N TYR A 68 8.53 -5.80 3.24
CA TYR A 68 9.40 -4.64 3.10
C TYR A 68 9.31 -3.66 4.29
N VAL A 69 8.11 -3.31 4.76
CA VAL A 69 7.94 -2.33 5.86
C VAL A 69 8.32 -2.91 7.24
N LEU A 70 8.18 -4.23 7.42
CA LEU A 70 8.52 -4.93 8.66
C LEU A 70 10.00 -5.29 8.75
N ALA A 71 10.51 -6.07 7.79
CA ALA A 71 11.83 -6.69 7.84
C ALA A 71 12.45 -6.76 6.44
N PRO A 72 12.81 -5.61 5.82
CA PRO A 72 13.26 -5.58 4.44
C PRO A 72 14.48 -6.49 4.24
N GLY A 73 15.38 -6.56 5.22
CA GLY A 73 16.55 -7.45 5.23
C GLY A 73 16.24 -8.89 4.81
N LYS A 74 15.10 -9.44 5.23
CA LYS A 74 14.70 -10.85 5.05
C LYS A 74 14.03 -11.16 3.70
N LEU A 75 13.83 -10.16 2.86
CA LEU A 75 13.09 -10.28 1.59
C LEU A 75 13.95 -11.01 0.52
N ALA A 76 13.66 -12.29 0.27
CA ALA A 76 14.45 -13.20 -0.57
C ALA A 76 14.39 -12.85 -2.07
N GLY A 77 13.28 -12.25 -2.51
CA GLY A 77 13.09 -11.75 -3.86
C GLY A 77 11.97 -10.72 -3.92
N ALA A 78 12.03 -9.87 -4.94
CA ALA A 78 11.18 -8.71 -5.17
C ALA A 78 10.72 -8.66 -6.64
N ASP A 79 9.65 -7.94 -6.95
CA ASP A 79 9.37 -7.56 -8.33
C ASP A 79 10.34 -6.47 -8.84
N ARG A 80 10.51 -6.38 -10.17
CA ARG A 80 11.30 -5.33 -10.84
C ARG A 80 10.80 -3.92 -10.53
N ALA A 81 9.51 -3.68 -10.30
CA ALA A 81 8.98 -2.38 -9.90
C ALA A 81 9.51 -1.97 -8.52
N ALA A 82 9.21 -2.76 -7.51
CA ALA A 82 9.66 -2.56 -6.13
C ALA A 82 11.18 -2.48 -5.99
N ARG A 83 11.95 -3.29 -6.76
CA ARG A 83 13.42 -3.19 -6.79
C ARG A 83 13.95 -1.81 -7.20
N ARG A 84 13.24 -1.07 -8.07
CA ARG A 84 13.64 0.30 -8.47
C ARG A 84 13.35 1.32 -7.38
N ALA A 85 12.29 1.14 -6.60
CA ALA A 85 11.99 1.98 -5.44
C ALA A 85 12.93 1.70 -4.26
N ALA A 86 13.24 0.42 -4.01
CA ALA A 86 14.00 -0.05 -2.84
C ALA A 86 15.53 0.02 -2.97
N GLY A 87 16.08 0.18 -4.18
CA GLY A 87 17.53 0.25 -4.41
C GLY A 87 18.33 -1.03 -4.12
N ARG A 88 17.66 -2.19 -3.96
CA ARG A 88 18.27 -3.43 -3.42
C ARG A 88 18.59 -4.54 -4.44
N ARG A 89 19.58 -5.36 -4.08
CA ARG A 89 20.03 -6.59 -4.77
C ARG A 89 19.13 -7.82 -4.50
N ALA A 90 17.82 -7.64 -4.36
CA ALA A 90 16.90 -8.77 -4.24
C ALA A 90 16.80 -9.56 -5.56
N ALA A 91 16.57 -10.87 -5.50
CA ALA A 91 16.29 -11.67 -6.69
C ALA A 91 15.00 -11.18 -7.38
N VAL A 92 14.91 -11.25 -8.71
CA VAL A 92 13.65 -10.97 -9.40
C VAL A 92 12.77 -12.21 -9.28
N LEU A 93 11.62 -12.10 -8.60
CA LEU A 93 10.69 -13.23 -8.48
C LEU A 93 10.08 -13.62 -9.83
N GLY A 94 9.76 -12.61 -10.66
CA GLY A 94 9.04 -12.82 -11.93
C GLY A 94 7.58 -13.19 -11.72
N TRP A 95 7.00 -12.79 -10.58
CA TRP A 95 5.61 -13.00 -10.22
C TRP A 95 4.66 -12.49 -11.30
N ARG A 96 3.51 -13.17 -11.42
CA ARG A 96 2.39 -12.78 -12.27
C ARG A 96 1.07 -13.13 -11.55
N PRO A 97 0.01 -12.32 -11.72
CA PRO A 97 -1.34 -12.74 -11.32
C PRO A 97 -1.67 -14.11 -11.94
N GLY A 98 -2.19 -15.04 -11.14
CA GLY A 98 -2.53 -16.40 -11.59
C GLY A 98 -1.33 -17.31 -11.89
N MET A 99 -0.14 -17.03 -11.37
CA MET A 99 1.00 -17.96 -11.41
C MET A 99 0.60 -19.32 -10.82
N ASP A 100 0.86 -20.41 -11.55
CA ASP A 100 0.48 -21.75 -11.13
C ASP A 100 1.30 -22.25 -9.91
N PRO A 101 0.78 -23.23 -9.14
CA PRO A 101 1.47 -23.74 -7.95
C PRO A 101 2.86 -24.33 -8.19
N VAL A 102 3.11 -24.92 -9.37
CA VAL A 102 4.41 -25.53 -9.71
C VAL A 102 5.45 -24.46 -9.99
N ALA A 103 5.09 -23.41 -10.73
CA ALA A 103 5.94 -22.25 -10.98
C ALA A 103 6.24 -21.45 -9.70
N MET A 104 5.25 -21.31 -8.81
CA MET A 104 5.42 -20.70 -7.49
C MET A 104 6.39 -21.50 -6.63
N ALA A 105 6.17 -22.82 -6.49
CA ALA A 105 7.05 -23.72 -5.74
C ALA A 105 8.48 -23.81 -6.33
N GLY A 106 8.61 -23.81 -7.65
CA GLY A 106 9.90 -23.72 -8.34
C GLY A 106 10.62 -22.39 -8.08
N THR A 107 9.88 -21.29 -7.92
CA THR A 107 10.43 -19.99 -7.58
C THR A 107 10.88 -19.91 -6.13
N ALA A 108 10.09 -20.40 -5.18
CA ALA A 108 10.45 -20.46 -3.77
C ALA A 108 11.76 -21.23 -3.54
N ARG A 109 11.92 -22.39 -4.18
CA ARG A 109 13.18 -23.16 -4.16
C ARG A 109 14.34 -22.41 -4.83
N ARG A 110 14.11 -21.79 -6.00
CA ARG A 110 15.16 -21.04 -6.74
C ARG A 110 15.70 -19.86 -5.94
N VAL A 111 14.86 -19.19 -5.14
CA VAL A 111 15.31 -18.09 -4.27
C VAL A 111 15.73 -18.57 -2.87
N GLY A 112 15.65 -19.87 -2.58
CA GLY A 112 15.92 -20.45 -1.27
C GLY A 112 15.10 -19.76 -0.18
N ALA A 113 13.77 -19.81 -0.28
CA ALA A 113 12.89 -19.26 0.74
C ALA A 113 12.73 -20.23 1.92
N ASP A 114 12.73 -19.68 3.14
CA ASP A 114 12.41 -20.40 4.37
C ASP A 114 10.89 -20.41 4.62
N VAL A 115 10.19 -19.38 4.13
CA VAL A 115 8.73 -19.23 4.20
C VAL A 115 8.20 -18.43 3.02
N ILE A 116 6.98 -18.73 2.59
CA ILE A 116 6.20 -17.98 1.60
C ILE A 116 5.07 -17.26 2.33
N ILE A 117 4.90 -15.95 2.08
CA ILE A 117 3.82 -15.13 2.67
C ILE A 117 2.92 -14.60 1.56
N ASP A 118 1.61 -14.76 1.72
CA ASP A 118 0.57 -14.30 0.79
C ASP A 118 -0.46 -13.44 1.54
N ALA A 119 -0.57 -12.16 1.17
CA ALA A 119 -1.40 -11.17 1.85
C ALA A 119 -2.62 -10.78 1.01
N GLY A 120 -3.81 -10.78 1.59
CA GLY A 120 -5.04 -10.45 0.87
C GLY A 120 -6.28 -11.09 1.50
N PRO A 121 -7.43 -11.03 0.81
CA PRO A 121 -8.62 -11.78 1.19
C PRO A 121 -8.32 -13.28 1.38
N VAL A 122 -8.85 -13.87 2.43
CA VAL A 122 -8.69 -15.29 2.73
C VAL A 122 -9.90 -16.06 2.20
N THR A 123 -9.68 -17.02 1.31
CA THR A 123 -10.73 -17.85 0.73
C THR A 123 -10.30 -19.34 0.70
N PRO A 124 -11.24 -20.29 0.61
CA PRO A 124 -10.92 -21.73 0.51
C PRO A 124 -10.01 -22.06 -0.69
N GLU A 125 -10.17 -21.37 -1.81
CA GLU A 125 -9.37 -21.56 -3.02
C GLU A 125 -7.92 -21.10 -2.80
N ARG A 126 -7.72 -19.99 -2.07
CA ARG A 126 -6.39 -19.49 -1.70
C ARG A 126 -5.73 -20.38 -0.64
N ALA A 127 -6.50 -20.95 0.29
CA ALA A 127 -6.03 -21.97 1.22
C ALA A 127 -5.55 -23.23 0.48
N ALA A 128 -6.36 -23.77 -0.45
CA ALA A 128 -6.00 -24.94 -1.24
C ALA A 128 -4.78 -24.68 -2.15
N TYR A 129 -4.69 -23.50 -2.77
CA TYR A 129 -3.50 -23.08 -3.53
C TYR A 129 -2.25 -23.06 -2.66
N ALA A 130 -2.34 -22.47 -1.47
CA ALA A 130 -1.24 -22.39 -0.51
C ALA A 130 -0.78 -23.78 -0.03
N ASP A 131 -1.72 -24.69 0.26
CA ASP A 131 -1.42 -26.09 0.60
C ASP A 131 -0.70 -26.81 -0.55
N GLN A 132 -1.15 -26.62 -1.78
CA GLN A 132 -0.53 -27.22 -2.97
C GLN A 132 0.88 -26.67 -3.22
N VAL A 133 1.12 -25.36 -3.08
CA VAL A 133 2.47 -24.78 -3.19
C VAL A 133 3.38 -25.30 -2.08
N GLN A 134 2.89 -25.38 -0.84
CA GLN A 134 3.64 -25.92 0.29
C GLN A 134 4.05 -27.38 0.04
N GLN A 135 3.11 -28.23 -0.38
CA GLN A 135 3.38 -29.63 -0.71
C GLN A 135 4.38 -29.78 -1.88
N LEU A 136 4.25 -28.97 -2.93
CA LEU A 136 5.11 -29.02 -4.10
C LEU A 136 6.52 -28.47 -3.86
N SER A 137 6.69 -27.53 -2.93
CA SER A 137 7.97 -26.86 -2.65
C SER A 137 8.74 -27.49 -1.50
N GLY A 138 8.05 -28.02 -0.49
CA GLY A 138 8.62 -28.34 0.82
C GLY A 138 8.85 -27.11 1.71
N ILE A 139 8.37 -25.93 1.30
CA ILE A 139 8.56 -24.65 1.98
C ILE A 139 7.22 -24.20 2.58
N PRO A 140 7.16 -23.85 3.88
CA PRO A 140 5.94 -23.36 4.52
C PRO A 140 5.31 -22.16 3.80
N TYR A 141 3.98 -22.16 3.67
CA TYR A 141 3.21 -21.10 3.03
C TYR A 141 2.12 -20.61 3.97
N ILE A 142 2.13 -19.32 4.34
CA ILE A 142 1.12 -18.72 5.24
C ILE A 142 0.26 -17.68 4.51
N LEU A 143 -1.04 -17.69 4.82
CA LEU A 143 -2.00 -16.67 4.40
C LEU A 143 -2.20 -15.63 5.49
N VAL A 144 -2.15 -14.35 5.11
CA VAL A 144 -2.38 -13.23 6.02
C VAL A 144 -3.52 -12.34 5.51
N ASP A 145 -4.51 -12.12 6.38
CA ASP A 145 -5.61 -11.21 6.12
C ASP A 145 -5.14 -9.76 6.37
N ASP A 146 -5.12 -8.96 5.31
CA ASP A 146 -4.65 -7.57 5.31
C ASP A 146 -5.78 -6.54 5.38
N SER A 147 -7.05 -6.97 5.57
CA SER A 147 -8.19 -6.08 5.78
C SER A 147 -7.95 -5.11 6.94
N PHE A 148 -8.59 -3.94 6.94
CA PHE A 148 -8.40 -2.97 8.03
C PHE A 148 -8.77 -3.54 9.41
N ALA A 149 -9.72 -4.47 9.47
CA ALA A 149 -10.08 -5.16 10.71
C ALA A 149 -8.95 -6.03 11.29
N ARG A 150 -8.05 -6.54 10.45
CA ARG A 150 -6.97 -7.46 10.82
C ARG A 150 -5.58 -6.83 10.76
N MET A 151 -5.39 -5.75 9.99
CA MET A 151 -4.09 -5.13 9.71
C MET A 151 -3.23 -4.84 10.97
N PRO A 152 -3.77 -4.30 12.09
CA PRO A 152 -2.97 -4.05 13.29
C PRO A 152 -2.43 -5.33 13.95
N SER A 153 -3.23 -6.39 14.01
CA SER A 153 -2.81 -7.68 14.60
C SER A 153 -1.94 -8.48 13.62
N MET A 154 -2.24 -8.43 12.32
CA MET A 154 -1.38 -8.98 11.26
C MET A 154 0.05 -8.41 11.35
N LEU A 155 0.20 -7.08 11.40
CA LEU A 155 1.50 -6.42 11.51
C LEU A 155 2.28 -6.93 12.73
N ARG A 156 1.62 -7.01 13.89
CA ARG A 156 2.22 -7.51 15.14
C ARG A 156 2.64 -8.99 15.04
N SER A 157 1.75 -9.87 14.57
CA SER A 157 2.02 -11.31 14.48
C SER A 157 3.13 -11.65 13.48
N ILE A 158 3.11 -11.04 12.29
CA ILE A 158 4.18 -11.23 11.29
C ILE A 158 5.49 -10.57 11.75
N GLY A 159 5.40 -9.49 12.54
CA GLY A 159 6.53 -8.92 13.24
C GLY A 159 7.26 -9.88 14.19
N VAL A 160 6.50 -10.59 15.02
CA VAL A 160 7.05 -11.61 15.94
C VAL A 160 7.70 -12.75 15.13
N LEU A 161 6.99 -13.27 14.12
CA LEU A 161 7.46 -14.32 13.21
C LEU A 161 8.79 -13.96 12.52
N LEU A 162 8.98 -12.68 12.16
CA LEU A 162 10.19 -12.19 11.50
C LEU A 162 11.29 -11.71 12.47
N GLY A 163 11.06 -11.76 13.79
CA GLY A 163 12.00 -11.33 14.81
C GLY A 163 12.14 -9.80 14.95
N VAL A 164 11.12 -9.04 14.53
CA VAL A 164 11.09 -7.57 14.51
C VAL A 164 9.96 -6.98 15.38
N THR A 165 9.71 -7.59 16.54
CA THR A 165 8.57 -7.30 17.43
C THR A 165 8.37 -5.82 17.74
N GLU A 166 9.43 -5.08 18.10
CA GLU A 166 9.31 -3.65 18.45
C GLU A 166 8.92 -2.78 17.26
N ARG A 167 9.55 -3.03 16.10
CA ARG A 167 9.22 -2.40 14.83
C ARG A 167 7.74 -2.62 14.48
N ALA A 168 7.29 -3.86 14.61
CA ALA A 168 5.92 -4.26 14.33
C ALA A 168 4.90 -3.71 15.33
N ARG A 169 5.28 -3.57 16.61
CA ARG A 169 4.48 -2.93 17.66
C ARG A 169 4.18 -1.47 17.31
N HIS A 170 5.17 -0.74 16.79
CA HIS A 170 4.97 0.64 16.32
C HIS A 170 4.06 0.73 15.10
N LEU A 171 4.30 -0.07 14.05
CA LEU A 171 3.45 -0.07 12.84
C LEU A 171 2.00 -0.51 13.16
N GLY A 172 1.83 -1.55 13.98
CA GLY A 172 0.53 -2.03 14.40
C GLY A 172 -0.25 -1.00 15.24
N ARG A 173 0.44 -0.22 16.09
CA ARG A 173 -0.18 0.90 16.81
C ARG A 173 -0.62 2.01 15.84
N TYR A 174 0.24 2.46 14.94
CA TYR A 174 -0.12 3.47 13.93
C TYR A 174 -1.37 3.04 13.14
N ALA A 175 -1.43 1.78 12.71
CA ALA A 175 -2.59 1.24 12.01
C ALA A 175 -3.86 1.28 12.87
N GLU A 176 -3.77 0.85 14.13
CA GLU A 176 -4.89 0.84 15.08
C GLU A 176 -5.42 2.25 15.37
N ASP A 177 -4.52 3.20 15.64
CA ASP A 177 -4.85 4.59 15.92
C ASP A 177 -5.51 5.27 14.70
N THR A 178 -4.94 5.09 13.50
CA THR A 178 -5.50 5.61 12.23
C THR A 178 -6.92 5.13 11.97
N ILE A 179 -7.16 3.82 12.14
CA ILE A 179 -8.46 3.21 11.87
C ILE A 179 -9.49 3.61 12.93
N ASN A 180 -9.09 3.70 14.20
CA ASN A 180 -9.97 4.14 15.28
C ASN A 180 -10.34 5.63 15.16
N LEU A 181 -9.39 6.49 14.75
CA LEU A 181 -9.61 7.91 14.46
C LEU A 181 -10.71 8.10 13.40
N LEU A 182 -10.60 7.39 12.26
CA LEU A 182 -11.62 7.46 11.22
C LEU A 182 -12.97 6.89 11.66
N ARG A 183 -13.01 5.75 12.37
CA ARG A 183 -14.28 5.24 12.91
C ARG A 183 -14.95 6.25 13.84
N GLY A 184 -14.17 6.94 14.68
CA GLY A 184 -14.67 8.02 15.54
C GLY A 184 -15.31 9.16 14.74
N ARG A 185 -14.67 9.61 13.66
CA ARG A 185 -15.21 10.63 12.73
C ARG A 185 -16.53 10.17 12.09
N LEU A 186 -16.61 8.91 11.65
CA LEU A 186 -17.82 8.34 11.03
C LEU A 186 -18.99 8.06 11.99
N LEU A 187 -18.76 8.06 13.30
CA LEU A 187 -19.83 8.03 14.30
C LEU A 187 -20.49 9.41 14.51
N ILE A 188 -19.77 10.49 14.20
CA ILE A 188 -20.25 11.87 14.30
C ILE A 188 -20.97 12.29 13.01
N GLN A 189 -20.52 11.78 11.85
CA GLN A 189 -21.05 12.13 10.54
C GLN A 189 -22.25 11.28 10.14
N GLY A 190 -23.39 11.94 9.91
CA GLY A 190 -24.62 11.30 9.49
C GLY A 190 -24.51 10.63 8.11
N PRO A 191 -25.26 9.54 7.83
CA PRO A 191 -25.26 8.89 6.51
C PRO A 191 -25.55 9.85 5.34
N GLU A 192 -26.37 10.88 5.57
CA GLU A 192 -26.77 11.87 4.57
C GLU A 192 -25.65 12.83 4.14
N THR A 193 -24.57 12.98 4.93
CA THR A 193 -23.44 13.85 4.57
C THR A 193 -22.36 13.12 3.76
N ARG A 194 -22.54 11.83 3.49
CA ARG A 194 -21.52 10.98 2.84
C ARG A 194 -21.47 11.24 1.34
N PRO A 195 -20.32 11.64 0.76
CA PRO A 195 -20.24 11.93 -0.67
C PRO A 195 -20.37 10.65 -1.51
N ARG A 196 -20.97 10.77 -2.69
CA ARG A 196 -21.02 9.70 -3.70
C ARG A 196 -19.69 9.65 -4.44
N VAL A 197 -18.95 8.56 -4.28
CA VAL A 197 -17.59 8.39 -4.81
C VAL A 197 -17.56 7.29 -5.87
N TYR A 198 -16.85 7.56 -6.97
CA TYR A 198 -16.41 6.54 -7.91
C TYR A 198 -14.88 6.42 -7.88
N TYR A 199 -14.38 5.20 -7.62
CA TYR A 199 -12.96 4.85 -7.81
C TYR A 199 -12.82 4.11 -9.15
N GLY A 200 -12.17 4.77 -10.11
CA GLY A 200 -12.01 4.30 -11.48
C GLY A 200 -10.60 3.77 -11.74
N ARG A 201 -10.53 2.46 -11.96
CA ARG A 201 -9.31 1.70 -12.25
C ARG A 201 -9.05 1.55 -13.74
N GLN A 202 -7.88 1.03 -14.07
CA GLN A 202 -7.37 0.80 -15.42
C GLN A 202 -7.13 2.10 -16.22
N PRO A 203 -6.35 2.05 -17.33
CA PRO A 203 -5.99 3.25 -18.08
C PRO A 203 -7.17 4.06 -18.63
N ASN A 204 -8.34 3.44 -18.77
CA ASN A 204 -9.59 4.06 -19.25
C ASN A 204 -10.53 4.51 -18.12
N GLY A 205 -10.32 4.10 -16.86
CA GLY A 205 -11.22 4.42 -15.74
C GLY A 205 -12.58 3.77 -15.81
N LEU A 206 -12.69 2.60 -16.46
CA LEU A 206 -13.95 1.88 -16.67
C LEU A 206 -13.97 0.50 -16.00
N GLU A 207 -13.13 0.31 -14.99
CA GLU A 207 -13.24 -0.79 -14.03
C GLU A 207 -13.52 -0.20 -12.65
N ALA A 208 -14.53 -0.72 -11.98
CA ALA A 208 -15.00 -0.26 -10.68
C ALA A 208 -14.61 -1.26 -9.58
N ALA A 209 -14.06 -0.75 -8.47
CA ALA A 209 -13.93 -1.54 -7.25
C ALA A 209 -15.28 -1.60 -6.51
N LEU A 210 -15.78 -2.80 -6.24
CA LEU A 210 -17.02 -2.97 -5.48
C LEU A 210 -16.79 -2.81 -3.97
N PRO A 211 -17.81 -2.44 -3.18
CA PRO A 211 -17.73 -2.46 -1.71
C PRO A 211 -17.23 -3.82 -1.19
N ALA A 212 -16.41 -3.81 -0.14
CA ALA A 212 -15.72 -4.99 0.40
C ALA A 212 -14.79 -5.76 -0.60
N SER A 213 -14.40 -5.17 -1.74
CA SER A 213 -13.13 -5.53 -2.40
C SER A 213 -11.96 -4.89 -1.65
N PRO A 214 -10.71 -5.40 -1.74
CA PRO A 214 -9.55 -4.76 -1.11
C PRO A 214 -9.38 -3.28 -1.46
N GLU A 215 -9.62 -2.94 -2.73
CA GLU A 215 -9.56 -1.57 -3.25
C GLU A 215 -10.78 -0.73 -2.79
N GLY A 216 -11.98 -1.32 -2.79
CA GLY A 216 -13.22 -0.65 -2.35
C GLY A 216 -13.30 -0.45 -0.84
N GLU A 217 -12.64 -1.30 -0.04
CA GLU A 217 -12.62 -1.23 1.42
C GLU A 217 -12.12 0.14 1.93
N ALA A 218 -11.16 0.77 1.24
CA ALA A 218 -10.66 2.10 1.61
C ALA A 218 -11.74 3.19 1.46
N ILE A 219 -12.59 3.09 0.43
CA ILE A 219 -13.72 4.02 0.21
C ILE A 219 -14.81 3.80 1.27
N ASP A 220 -15.09 2.53 1.60
CA ASP A 220 -16.04 2.15 2.64
C ASP A 220 -15.58 2.61 4.04
N GLN A 221 -14.30 2.42 4.40
CA GLN A 221 -13.72 2.81 5.70
C GLN A 221 -13.50 4.31 5.85
N ALA A 222 -13.28 5.04 4.75
CA ALA A 222 -13.32 6.51 4.75
C ALA A 222 -14.76 7.06 4.75
N GLY A 223 -15.77 6.20 4.71
CA GLY A 223 -17.17 6.53 4.94
C GLY A 223 -17.87 7.25 3.80
N ALA A 224 -17.46 7.01 2.56
CA ALA A 224 -18.18 7.49 1.38
C ALA A 224 -19.24 6.48 0.91
N ILE A 225 -20.13 6.93 0.01
CA ILE A 225 -21.05 6.06 -0.73
C ILE A 225 -20.37 5.64 -2.03
N ASN A 226 -19.84 4.41 -2.10
CA ASN A 226 -19.32 3.84 -3.35
C ASN A 226 -20.47 3.61 -4.34
N VAL A 227 -20.52 4.39 -5.43
CA VAL A 227 -21.63 4.33 -6.41
C VAL A 227 -21.72 2.99 -7.15
N ALA A 228 -20.62 2.21 -7.20
CA ALA A 228 -20.60 0.90 -7.82
C ALA A 228 -21.28 -0.20 -6.98
N GLY A 229 -21.62 0.08 -5.71
CA GLY A 229 -22.28 -0.88 -4.82
C GLY A 229 -23.63 -1.40 -5.31
N VAL A 230 -24.27 -0.72 -6.27
CA VAL A 230 -25.48 -1.21 -6.95
C VAL A 230 -25.24 -2.45 -7.82
N LEU A 231 -23.98 -2.77 -8.13
CA LEU A 231 -23.59 -3.96 -8.90
C LEU A 231 -23.22 -5.16 -8.01
N GLY A 232 -23.26 -5.01 -6.67
CA GLY A 232 -22.92 -6.06 -5.72
C GLY A 232 -21.76 -5.68 -4.80
N ARG A 233 -21.06 -6.71 -4.29
CA ARG A 233 -19.97 -6.59 -3.31
C ARG A 233 -18.86 -7.59 -3.63
N GLY A 234 -17.62 -7.23 -3.30
CA GLY A 234 -16.43 -8.06 -3.52
C GLY A 234 -15.94 -8.03 -4.96
N GLY A 235 -14.62 -7.87 -5.14
CA GLY A 235 -13.98 -7.83 -6.45
C GLY A 235 -14.25 -6.59 -7.30
N LEU A 236 -14.09 -6.77 -8.61
CA LEU A 236 -13.89 -5.73 -9.61
C LEU A 236 -14.87 -5.96 -10.78
N VAL A 237 -15.46 -4.88 -11.31
CA VAL A 237 -16.45 -4.98 -12.40
C VAL A 237 -16.17 -3.95 -13.50
N ALA A 238 -16.13 -4.41 -14.74
CA ALA A 238 -16.08 -3.54 -15.91
C ALA A 238 -17.42 -2.79 -16.09
N ILE A 239 -17.35 -1.47 -16.32
CA ILE A 239 -18.52 -0.59 -16.49
C ILE A 239 -18.48 0.14 -17.85
N THR A 240 -19.58 0.81 -18.19
CA THR A 240 -19.63 1.72 -19.35
C THR A 240 -19.62 3.18 -18.89
N SER A 241 -19.16 4.10 -19.74
CA SER A 241 -19.24 5.54 -19.45
C SER A 241 -20.68 5.99 -19.17
N ALA A 242 -21.65 5.45 -19.91
CA ALA A 242 -23.08 5.71 -19.71
C ALA A 242 -23.62 5.19 -18.35
N LEU A 243 -22.96 4.21 -17.72
CA LEU A 243 -23.28 3.82 -16.34
C LEU A 243 -22.72 4.84 -15.34
N LEU A 244 -21.47 5.29 -15.54
CA LEU A 244 -20.86 6.34 -14.71
C LEU A 244 -21.61 7.68 -14.82
N ASP A 245 -22.06 8.06 -16.02
CA ASP A 245 -22.89 9.25 -16.26
C ASP A 245 -24.25 9.17 -15.55
N ARG A 246 -24.86 7.98 -15.45
CA ARG A 246 -26.10 7.76 -14.69
C ARG A 246 -25.88 7.77 -13.18
N TRP A 247 -24.74 7.29 -12.71
CA TRP A 247 -24.37 7.36 -11.29
C TRP A 247 -24.05 8.77 -10.83
N ASN A 248 -23.47 9.59 -11.73
CA ASN A 248 -23.11 10.99 -11.55
C ASN A 248 -22.53 11.29 -10.15
N PRO A 249 -21.35 10.72 -9.82
CA PRO A 249 -20.74 10.87 -8.50
C PRO A 249 -20.31 12.32 -8.20
N ASP A 250 -20.26 12.64 -6.91
CA ASP A 250 -19.78 13.92 -6.38
C ASP A 250 -18.25 14.03 -6.45
N VAL A 251 -17.57 12.88 -6.34
CA VAL A 251 -16.11 12.76 -6.38
C VAL A 251 -15.72 11.60 -7.30
N ILE A 252 -14.69 11.81 -8.12
CA ILE A 252 -14.05 10.73 -8.88
C ILE A 252 -12.57 10.65 -8.50
N ILE A 253 -12.15 9.45 -8.10
CA ILE A 253 -10.75 9.12 -7.85
C ILE A 253 -10.30 8.22 -9.01
N ALA A 254 -9.18 8.59 -9.63
CA ALA A 254 -8.56 7.82 -10.70
C ALA A 254 -7.28 7.15 -10.19
N GLU A 255 -7.17 5.84 -10.36
CA GLU A 255 -5.91 5.08 -10.20
C GLU A 255 -4.86 5.60 -11.21
N ARG A 256 -5.26 5.69 -12.49
CA ARG A 256 -4.33 5.98 -13.59
C ARG A 256 -4.32 7.45 -13.99
N ARG A 257 -3.10 7.99 -14.17
CA ARG A 257 -2.86 9.34 -14.72
C ARG A 257 -3.54 9.58 -16.08
N SER A 258 -3.70 8.54 -16.92
CA SER A 258 -4.41 8.62 -18.20
C SER A 258 -5.89 8.95 -18.02
N PHE A 259 -6.58 8.27 -17.11
CA PHE A 259 -7.99 8.51 -16.82
C PHE A 259 -8.21 9.87 -16.15
N TYR A 260 -7.38 10.22 -15.14
CA TYR A 260 -7.38 11.55 -14.54
C TYR A 260 -7.25 12.68 -15.59
N ASN A 261 -6.34 12.52 -16.55
CA ASN A 261 -6.14 13.45 -17.65
C ASN A 261 -7.33 13.46 -18.63
N ALA A 262 -8.02 12.32 -18.81
CA ALA A 262 -9.21 12.22 -19.64
C ALA A 262 -10.38 12.97 -18.99
N LEU A 263 -10.68 12.73 -17.71
CA LEU A 263 -11.71 13.43 -16.94
C LEU A 263 -11.58 14.97 -17.04
N ARG A 264 -10.35 15.48 -16.94
CA ARG A 264 -10.07 16.92 -16.97
C ARG A 264 -10.10 17.58 -18.34
N ARG A 265 -9.93 16.83 -19.44
CA ARG A 265 -9.72 17.40 -20.79
C ARG A 265 -10.71 16.90 -21.85
N GLY A 266 -11.22 15.68 -21.70
CA GLY A 266 -12.14 15.04 -22.63
C GLY A 266 -13.52 15.70 -22.62
N ARG A 267 -14.12 15.85 -23.80
CA ARG A 267 -15.48 16.39 -23.94
C ARG A 267 -16.53 15.45 -23.34
N ALA A 268 -16.33 14.14 -23.45
CA ALA A 268 -17.24 13.10 -22.94
C ALA A 268 -17.56 13.26 -21.45
N TRP A 269 -16.58 13.64 -20.63
CA TRP A 269 -16.72 13.67 -19.17
C TRP A 269 -17.25 14.99 -18.58
N ARG A 270 -17.49 16.01 -19.42
CA ARG A 270 -17.97 17.34 -18.95
C ARG A 270 -19.37 17.30 -18.32
N GLY A 271 -20.15 16.25 -18.60
CA GLY A 271 -21.48 16.02 -18.03
C GLY A 271 -21.47 15.58 -16.56
N LEU A 272 -20.33 15.16 -16.01
CA LEU A 272 -20.22 14.66 -14.63
C LEU A 272 -20.13 15.81 -13.61
N ALA A 273 -20.84 15.67 -12.49
CA ALA A 273 -20.83 16.64 -11.38
C ALA A 273 -19.42 16.82 -10.81
N ALA A 274 -18.72 15.72 -10.49
CA ALA A 274 -17.32 15.75 -10.04
C ALA A 274 -16.40 16.56 -10.99
N VAL A 275 -16.57 16.44 -12.31
CA VAL A 275 -15.75 17.16 -13.30
C VAL A 275 -16.06 18.66 -13.30
N ARG A 276 -17.34 19.05 -13.28
CA ARG A 276 -17.74 20.47 -13.19
C ARG A 276 -17.26 21.11 -11.89
N ASN A 277 -17.42 20.40 -10.78
CA ASN A 277 -17.08 20.85 -9.43
C ASN A 277 -15.58 20.69 -9.11
N LYS A 278 -14.76 20.24 -10.08
CA LYS A 278 -13.31 20.00 -9.96
C LYS A 278 -12.91 18.96 -8.89
N ARG A 279 -13.85 18.15 -8.39
CA ARG A 279 -13.63 17.05 -7.45
C ARG A 279 -13.17 15.78 -8.16
N VAL A 280 -12.12 15.91 -8.98
CA VAL A 280 -11.47 14.80 -9.68
C VAL A 280 -10.01 14.70 -9.24
N TYR A 281 -9.64 13.56 -8.69
CA TYR A 281 -8.36 13.36 -8.00
C TYR A 281 -7.60 12.18 -8.60
N LEU A 282 -6.27 12.27 -8.54
CA LEU A 282 -5.37 11.18 -8.89
C LEU A 282 -4.84 10.57 -7.60
N GLU A 283 -4.94 9.25 -7.49
CA GLU A 283 -4.31 8.50 -6.41
C GLU A 283 -2.77 8.68 -6.43
N PRO A 284 -2.13 9.00 -5.30
CA PRO A 284 -0.68 8.95 -5.19
C PRO A 284 -0.17 7.51 -5.24
N ALA A 285 0.85 7.27 -6.08
CA ALA A 285 1.35 5.93 -6.41
C ALA A 285 2.88 5.79 -6.28
N TYR A 286 3.49 6.46 -5.31
CA TYR A 286 4.93 6.38 -5.06
C TYR A 286 5.21 6.12 -3.57
N PRO A 287 5.99 5.08 -3.20
CA PRO A 287 6.48 3.99 -4.04
C PRO A 287 5.40 2.99 -4.46
N PHE A 288 4.24 2.99 -3.79
CA PHE A 288 3.06 2.17 -4.06
C PHE A 288 1.79 3.01 -3.87
N GLY A 289 0.65 2.59 -4.41
CA GLY A 289 -0.62 3.32 -4.29
C GLY A 289 -1.13 3.46 -2.86
N TRP A 290 -2.05 4.41 -2.65
CA TRP A 290 -2.69 4.69 -1.37
C TRP A 290 -4.05 3.99 -1.22
N ILE A 291 -4.56 3.39 -2.28
CA ILE A 291 -5.73 2.51 -2.32
C ILE A 291 -5.34 1.15 -2.90
N ASP A 292 -4.50 1.16 -3.95
CA ASP A 292 -4.27 0.03 -4.86
C ASP A 292 -2.80 -0.04 -5.33
N ASP A 293 -2.48 -0.90 -6.30
CA ASP A 293 -1.14 -1.12 -6.88
C ASP A 293 0.01 -1.23 -5.84
N PRO A 294 -0.08 -2.13 -4.83
CA PRO A 294 -1.20 -3.04 -4.50
C PRO A 294 -2.04 -2.56 -3.30
N PRO A 295 -3.27 -3.07 -3.13
CA PRO A 295 -3.98 -2.92 -1.86
C PRO A 295 -3.17 -3.57 -0.74
N GLY A 296 -3.01 -2.85 0.38
CA GLY A 296 -2.17 -3.28 1.50
C GLY A 296 -1.99 -2.18 2.55
N VAL A 297 -0.84 -2.15 3.22
CA VAL A 297 -0.56 -1.23 4.34
C VAL A 297 -0.65 0.26 3.98
N ASN A 298 -0.44 0.64 2.72
CA ASN A 298 -0.55 2.04 2.27
C ASN A 298 -1.98 2.57 2.27
N ARG A 299 -2.97 1.67 2.37
CA ARG A 299 -4.37 2.08 2.59
C ARG A 299 -4.53 2.87 3.89
N LEU A 300 -3.59 2.78 4.84
CA LEU A 300 -3.55 3.63 6.05
C LEU A 300 -3.29 5.13 5.74
N ILE A 301 -2.28 5.48 4.93
CA ILE A 301 -2.12 6.88 4.47
C ILE A 301 -3.24 7.30 3.52
N GLY A 302 -3.78 6.33 2.76
CA GLY A 302 -5.02 6.48 2.03
C GLY A 302 -6.20 6.93 2.89
N LEU A 303 -6.37 6.40 4.10
CA LEU A 303 -7.46 6.81 5.00
C LEU A 303 -7.37 8.29 5.39
N HIS A 304 -6.20 8.79 5.80
CA HIS A 304 -6.01 10.22 6.09
C HIS A 304 -6.38 11.10 4.88
N TRP A 305 -5.88 10.72 3.70
CA TRP A 305 -6.14 11.43 2.44
C TRP A 305 -7.62 11.44 2.04
N LEU A 306 -8.26 10.26 2.04
CA LEU A 306 -9.67 10.11 1.68
C LEU A 306 -10.57 10.87 2.65
N SER A 307 -10.26 10.85 3.96
CA SER A 307 -11.00 11.62 4.95
C SER A 307 -10.93 13.12 4.66
N GLY A 308 -9.74 13.67 4.36
CA GLY A 308 -9.58 15.07 3.96
C GLY A 308 -10.25 15.43 2.62
N LEU A 309 -10.41 14.48 1.70
CA LEU A 309 -11.15 14.69 0.43
C LEU A 309 -12.67 14.68 0.58
N PHE A 310 -13.17 13.88 1.51
CA PHE A 310 -14.60 13.67 1.73
C PHE A 310 -15.18 14.69 2.70
N TYR A 311 -14.41 15.08 3.71
CA TYR A 311 -14.81 15.92 4.84
C TYR A 311 -13.78 17.04 5.12
N PRO A 312 -13.58 17.97 4.17
CA PRO A 312 -12.52 18.97 4.25
C PRO A 312 -12.72 20.00 5.37
N ASP A 313 -13.96 20.26 5.78
CA ASP A 313 -14.29 21.25 6.81
C ASP A 313 -14.11 20.67 8.23
N GLU A 314 -14.25 19.35 8.38
CA GLU A 314 -14.10 18.61 9.63
C GLU A 314 -12.71 17.98 9.82
N ASN A 315 -11.91 17.87 8.75
CA ASN A 315 -10.58 17.26 8.80
C ASN A 315 -9.48 18.31 9.07
N GLN A 316 -9.08 18.43 10.33
CA GLN A 316 -7.99 19.32 10.77
C GLN A 316 -6.57 18.76 10.53
N GLU A 317 -6.44 17.57 9.95
CA GLU A 317 -5.15 16.91 9.71
C GLU A 317 -4.45 17.45 8.46
N ASP A 318 -3.25 18.00 8.61
CA ASP A 318 -2.40 18.32 7.46
C ASP A 318 -1.85 17.05 6.81
N LEU A 319 -2.39 16.73 5.63
CA LEU A 319 -1.95 15.61 4.81
C LEU A 319 -0.45 15.62 4.51
N ARG A 320 0.22 16.78 4.44
CA ARG A 320 1.68 16.83 4.20
C ARG A 320 2.46 16.24 5.37
N SER A 321 2.05 16.59 6.59
CA SER A 321 2.60 16.05 7.83
C SER A 321 2.31 14.55 7.95
N SER A 322 1.08 14.09 7.68
CA SER A 322 0.74 12.65 7.67
C SER A 322 1.56 11.87 6.64
N VAL A 323 1.81 12.43 5.45
CA VAL A 323 2.68 11.84 4.42
C VAL A 323 4.13 11.77 4.87
N CYS A 324 4.69 12.83 5.46
CA CYS A 324 6.05 12.77 6.02
C CYS A 324 6.17 11.67 7.07
N GLU A 325 5.25 11.63 8.04
CA GLU A 325 5.25 10.67 9.15
C GLU A 325 5.11 9.24 8.62
N PHE A 326 4.15 8.97 7.74
CA PHE A 326 3.93 7.63 7.19
C PHE A 326 5.14 7.11 6.42
N TYR A 327 5.82 7.95 5.61
CA TYR A 327 6.95 7.50 4.79
C TYR A 327 8.23 7.32 5.60
N ASP A 328 8.46 8.16 6.61
CA ASP A 328 9.52 7.97 7.58
C ASP A 328 9.27 6.70 8.41
N LEU A 329 8.06 6.55 8.94
CA LEU A 329 7.69 5.41 9.76
C LEU A 329 7.71 4.12 8.94
N PHE A 330 6.95 3.96 7.86
CA PHE A 330 6.82 2.68 7.16
C PHE A 330 8.01 2.35 6.26
N TYR A 331 8.64 3.34 5.62
CA TYR A 331 9.70 3.11 4.62
C TYR A 331 11.10 3.57 5.06
N GLY A 332 11.24 4.34 6.15
CA GLY A 332 12.50 5.00 6.50
C GLY A 332 12.90 6.10 5.52
N ILE A 333 11.94 6.67 4.78
CA ILE A 333 12.18 7.66 3.72
C ILE A 333 11.82 9.06 4.25
N LYS A 334 12.84 9.90 4.45
CA LYS A 334 12.67 11.34 4.64
C LYS A 334 12.38 11.99 3.29
N LEU A 335 11.14 12.44 3.07
CA LEU A 335 10.71 13.09 1.85
C LEU A 335 11.11 14.57 1.83
N ALA A 336 11.65 15.05 0.71
CA ALA A 336 11.78 16.48 0.44
C ALA A 336 10.42 17.11 0.08
N ASN A 337 10.22 18.39 0.38
CA ASN A 337 8.98 19.12 0.08
C ASN A 337 8.48 18.92 -1.35
N ALA A 338 9.40 18.95 -2.33
CA ALA A 338 9.05 18.80 -3.74
C ALA A 338 8.47 17.41 -4.08
N GLN A 339 8.88 16.37 -3.35
CA GLN A 339 8.32 15.02 -3.47
C GLN A 339 6.93 14.96 -2.84
N VAL A 340 6.75 15.55 -1.65
CA VAL A 340 5.44 15.66 -0.98
C VAL A 340 4.45 16.41 -1.88
N GLU A 341 4.82 17.61 -2.36
CA GLU A 341 3.99 18.44 -3.25
C GLU A 341 3.64 17.73 -4.57
N ALA A 342 4.56 16.95 -5.14
CA ALA A 342 4.31 16.16 -6.35
C ALA A 342 3.27 15.06 -6.13
N MET A 343 3.19 14.48 -4.93
CA MET A 343 2.19 13.49 -4.55
C MET A 343 0.85 14.14 -4.18
N VAL A 344 0.83 15.15 -3.32
CA VAL A 344 -0.42 15.67 -2.74
C VAL A 344 -1.20 16.61 -3.68
N ARG A 345 -0.55 17.34 -4.60
CA ARG A 345 -1.25 18.27 -5.51
C ARG A 345 -2.21 17.57 -6.49
N PRO A 346 -1.84 16.49 -7.21
CA PRO A 346 -2.79 15.75 -8.04
C PRO A 346 -3.90 15.06 -7.23
N ALA A 347 -3.60 14.77 -5.96
CA ALA A 347 -4.49 14.14 -4.99
C ALA A 347 -5.50 15.12 -4.35
N GLY A 348 -5.45 16.41 -4.68
CA GLY A 348 -6.44 17.40 -4.25
C GLY A 348 -6.07 18.24 -3.03
N ALA A 349 -4.88 18.08 -2.45
CA ALA A 349 -4.45 18.93 -1.35
C ALA A 349 -4.36 20.41 -1.81
N PRO A 350 -4.85 21.37 -1.02
CA PRO A 350 -4.70 22.79 -1.34
C PRO A 350 -3.21 23.17 -1.39
N PRO A 351 -2.82 24.21 -2.14
CA PRO A 351 -1.49 24.80 -2.03
C PRO A 351 -1.17 25.10 -0.56
N PRO A 352 0.10 25.01 -0.12
CA PRO A 352 0.44 25.47 1.22
C PRO A 352 0.01 26.93 1.35
N GLU A 353 -0.59 27.28 2.49
CA GLU A 353 -0.88 28.68 2.78
C GLU A 353 0.44 29.44 2.80
N THR A 354 0.68 30.19 1.72
CA THR A 354 1.67 31.25 1.78
C THR A 354 1.10 32.24 2.79
N THR A 355 1.78 32.37 3.93
CA THR A 355 1.49 33.42 4.90
C THR A 355 1.56 34.73 4.13
N ARG A 356 0.41 35.26 3.71
CA ARG A 356 0.30 36.67 3.38
C ARG A 356 0.72 37.34 4.67
N GLY A 357 1.90 37.95 4.66
CA GLY A 357 2.37 38.70 5.81
C GLY A 357 1.23 39.59 6.26
N THR A 358 0.92 39.55 7.55
CA THR A 358 -0.09 40.39 8.18
C THR A 358 0.39 41.84 8.06
N GLY A 359 0.15 42.42 6.90
CA GLY A 359 0.18 43.86 6.64
C GLY A 359 -1.03 44.52 7.30
N GLU A 360 -1.28 44.17 8.55
CA GLU A 360 -2.15 44.93 9.42
C GLU A 360 -1.46 46.27 9.64
N SER A 361 -2.00 47.27 8.97
CA SER A 361 -1.38 48.57 8.83
C SER A 361 -1.54 49.32 10.14
N ILE A 362 -0.50 49.36 10.98
CA ILE A 362 -0.46 50.27 12.12
C ILE A 362 -0.59 51.70 11.55
N PRO A 363 -1.64 52.48 11.89
CA PRO A 363 -1.81 53.82 11.32
C PRO A 363 -0.85 54.79 12.01
N GLY A 364 0.24 55.16 11.34
CA GLY A 364 1.15 56.19 11.84
C GLY A 364 2.45 56.29 11.06
N LEU A 365 2.90 57.53 10.83
CA LEU A 365 4.16 57.89 10.18
C LEU A 365 4.24 57.48 8.70
N GLY A 366 3.61 58.29 7.84
CA GLY A 366 3.83 58.21 6.40
C GLY A 366 5.18 58.83 5.98
N ILE A 367 5.67 58.40 4.83
CA ILE A 367 6.37 59.21 3.82
C ILE A 367 6.06 58.52 2.47
N THR A 368 5.41 59.22 1.56
CA THR A 368 5.34 58.81 0.15
C THR A 368 6.65 59.17 -0.56
N PRO A 369 7.04 58.39 -1.57
CA PRO A 369 7.33 59.04 -2.85
C PRO A 369 6.59 58.38 -4.00
N SER A 370 5.79 59.19 -4.69
CA SER A 370 5.11 58.83 -5.95
C SER A 370 6.11 58.83 -7.12
N ILE A 371 6.09 57.80 -7.97
CA ILE A 371 6.62 57.85 -9.34
C ILE A 371 5.57 57.20 -10.29
N PRO A 372 5.32 57.75 -11.50
CA PRO A 372 3.97 57.73 -12.06
C PRO A 372 3.69 56.66 -13.13
N THR A 373 2.40 56.38 -13.28
CA THR A 373 1.78 55.61 -14.37
C THR A 373 1.97 56.28 -15.73
N THR A 374 2.31 55.51 -16.77
CA THR A 374 2.17 55.94 -18.18
C THR A 374 1.39 54.88 -18.97
N PRO A 375 0.16 55.16 -19.46
CA PRO A 375 -0.63 54.23 -20.27
C PRO A 375 -0.71 54.64 -21.75
N ALA A 376 -0.63 53.68 -22.67
CA ALA A 376 -1.09 53.80 -24.07
C ALA A 376 -0.95 52.46 -24.82
N PRO A 377 -1.68 52.21 -25.93
CA PRO A 377 -3.05 52.63 -26.19
C PRO A 377 -3.94 51.45 -26.66
N SER A 378 -5.26 51.62 -26.51
CA SER A 378 -6.28 50.76 -27.13
C SER A 378 -6.73 51.33 -28.48
N THR A 379 -7.11 50.45 -29.42
CA THR A 379 -7.97 50.78 -30.58
C THR A 379 -8.70 49.51 -31.08
N PRO A 380 -9.84 49.61 -31.79
CA PRO A 380 -10.92 48.60 -31.74
C PRO A 380 -11.06 47.78 -33.03
N THR A 381 -12.08 46.90 -33.11
CA THR A 381 -13.23 47.03 -34.06
C THR A 381 -14.33 45.97 -33.78
N THR A 382 -15.58 46.33 -34.10
CA THR A 382 -16.90 45.73 -33.76
C THR A 382 -17.35 44.60 -34.75
N PRO A 383 -18.47 43.86 -34.51
CA PRO A 383 -18.86 42.64 -35.23
C PRO A 383 -20.09 42.80 -36.17
N PRO A 384 -20.61 41.70 -36.74
CA PRO A 384 -22.07 41.44 -36.83
C PRO A 384 -22.47 40.13 -36.11
N SER A 385 -23.66 39.97 -35.49
CA SER A 385 -25.04 39.89 -36.05
C SER A 385 -25.29 38.58 -36.84
N SER A 386 -26.42 37.85 -36.75
CA SER A 386 -27.59 37.79 -35.84
C SER A 386 -28.55 36.66 -36.26
N ALA A 387 -29.49 36.29 -35.39
CA ALA A 387 -30.80 35.64 -35.67
C ALA A 387 -30.89 34.11 -35.92
N ALA A 388 -32.06 33.57 -35.51
CA ALA A 388 -32.52 32.19 -35.65
C ALA A 388 -33.65 32.11 -36.75
N PRO A 389 -34.54 31.09 -36.90
CA PRO A 389 -35.42 30.56 -35.83
C PRO A 389 -35.77 29.04 -35.87
N SER A 390 -36.56 28.68 -34.86
CA SER A 390 -37.33 27.48 -34.52
C SER A 390 -37.96 26.62 -35.63
N ALA A 391 -38.15 25.33 -35.30
CA ALA A 391 -39.35 24.56 -35.67
C ALA A 391 -39.73 23.57 -34.55
N SER A 392 -41.03 23.36 -34.34
CA SER A 392 -41.62 22.59 -33.25
C SER A 392 -42.76 21.70 -33.75
N THR A 393 -42.91 20.47 -33.23
CA THR A 393 -44.14 19.67 -33.44
C THR A 393 -44.42 18.75 -32.24
N THR A 394 -45.70 18.44 -32.00
CA THR A 394 -46.25 18.01 -30.71
C THR A 394 -47.14 16.77 -30.86
N ALA A 395 -46.81 15.68 -30.12
CA ALA A 395 -47.71 14.67 -29.50
C ALA A 395 -48.72 13.91 -30.44
N PRO A 396 -49.61 12.99 -29.96
CA PRO A 396 -49.87 12.50 -28.58
C PRO A 396 -49.95 10.92 -28.52
N PRO A 397 -50.66 10.19 -27.61
CA PRO A 397 -50.14 8.92 -27.04
C PRO A 397 -51.02 7.66 -27.20
N VAL A 398 -50.52 6.47 -26.82
CA VAL A 398 -51.32 5.23 -26.70
C VAL A 398 -50.96 4.39 -25.46
N THR A 399 -52.03 3.92 -24.81
CA THR A 399 -52.27 3.10 -23.59
C THR A 399 -51.28 2.01 -23.12
N ALA A 400 -51.30 1.76 -21.80
CA ALA A 400 -50.87 0.53 -21.14
C ALA A 400 -51.88 -0.63 -21.28
N PRO A 401 -51.51 -1.86 -20.90
CA PRO A 401 -52.46 -2.85 -20.42
C PRO A 401 -52.16 -3.40 -19.01
N THR A 402 -53.23 -3.85 -18.36
CA THR A 402 -53.30 -4.35 -16.98
C THR A 402 -52.96 -5.85 -16.86
N THR A 403 -52.67 -6.30 -15.64
CA THR A 403 -52.52 -7.70 -15.21
C THR A 403 -53.75 -8.59 -15.44
N PRO A 404 -53.54 -9.91 -15.40
CA PRO A 404 -54.34 -10.80 -14.55
C PRO A 404 -53.49 -11.60 -13.55
N ALA A 405 -54.12 -12.14 -12.50
CA ALA A 405 -53.48 -12.76 -11.35
C ALA A 405 -54.09 -14.13 -10.97
N VAL A 406 -53.61 -14.70 -9.84
CA VAL A 406 -54.24 -15.68 -8.92
C VAL A 406 -53.97 -17.18 -9.23
N PRO A 407 -53.94 -18.13 -8.25
CA PRO A 407 -53.74 -18.12 -6.77
C PRO A 407 -52.40 -18.79 -6.35
N GLY A 408 -51.98 -18.97 -5.08
CA GLY A 408 -52.52 -18.68 -3.75
C GLY A 408 -52.34 -19.87 -2.78
N ALA A 409 -51.79 -19.65 -1.56
CA ALA A 409 -51.84 -20.58 -0.41
C ALA A 409 -51.32 -19.90 0.87
N ASP A 410 -51.94 -20.21 2.02
CA ASP A 410 -51.68 -19.59 3.33
C ASP A 410 -50.48 -20.18 4.08
N THR A 411 -49.88 -19.40 4.98
CA THR A 411 -49.95 -19.62 6.45
C THR A 411 -49.09 -18.60 7.20
N SER A 412 -49.66 -17.95 8.22
CA SER A 412 -48.95 -17.05 9.13
C SER A 412 -48.90 -17.64 10.53
N THR A 413 -47.74 -17.55 11.19
CA THR A 413 -47.57 -17.90 12.61
C THR A 413 -46.64 -16.87 13.24
N PRO A 414 -47.05 -16.17 14.32
CA PRO A 414 -46.23 -15.14 14.95
C PRO A 414 -45.19 -15.74 15.91
N PRO A 415 -44.00 -15.12 16.07
CA PRO A 415 -43.01 -15.54 17.06
C PRO A 415 -43.41 -15.12 18.50
N PRO A 416 -42.90 -15.82 19.54
CA PRO A 416 -43.24 -15.57 20.94
C PRO A 416 -42.60 -14.29 21.53
N PRO A 417 -43.14 -13.76 22.65
CA PRO A 417 -42.72 -12.46 23.21
C PRO A 417 -41.35 -12.47 23.89
N VAL A 418 -40.65 -11.34 23.79
CA VAL A 418 -39.34 -11.10 24.40
C VAL A 418 -39.52 -10.64 25.86
N ALA A 419 -38.73 -11.19 26.78
CA ALA A 419 -38.74 -10.82 28.19
C ALA A 419 -38.08 -9.45 28.45
N PRO A 420 -38.55 -8.66 29.44
CA PRO A 420 -38.01 -7.32 29.71
C PRO A 420 -36.65 -7.38 30.42
N LEU A 421 -35.71 -6.55 29.95
CA LEU A 421 -34.40 -6.35 30.58
C LEU A 421 -34.53 -5.49 31.85
N SER A 422 -33.78 -5.85 32.90
CA SER A 422 -33.69 -5.07 34.14
C SER A 422 -32.92 -3.76 33.95
N PRO A 423 -33.26 -2.68 34.69
CA PRO A 423 -32.61 -1.38 34.53
C PRO A 423 -31.16 -1.40 35.05
N VAL A 424 -30.23 -0.88 34.25
CA VAL A 424 -28.82 -0.69 34.62
C VAL A 424 -28.64 0.66 35.30
N THR A 425 -28.08 0.66 36.51
CA THR A 425 -27.72 1.84 37.30
C THR A 425 -26.64 2.68 36.58
N PRO A 426 -26.71 4.02 36.55
CA PRO A 426 -25.69 4.84 35.91
C PRO A 426 -24.36 4.78 36.66
N SER A 427 -23.31 4.29 35.98
CA SER A 427 -21.93 4.34 36.48
C SER A 427 -21.31 5.73 36.31
N ALA A 428 -20.39 6.07 37.22
CA ALA A 428 -19.74 7.38 37.33
C ALA A 428 -18.94 7.79 36.07
N PRO A 429 -18.73 9.10 35.82
CA PRO A 429 -17.95 9.58 34.68
C PRO A 429 -16.49 9.12 34.75
N LEU A 430 -15.96 8.68 33.60
CA LEU A 430 -14.55 8.32 33.43
C LEU A 430 -13.65 9.57 33.53
N PRO A 431 -12.42 9.45 34.06
CA PRO A 431 -11.47 10.55 34.11
C PRO A 431 -11.02 10.96 32.70
N ALA A 432 -10.73 12.25 32.52
CA ALA A 432 -10.29 12.80 31.25
C ALA A 432 -8.95 12.19 30.78
N LEU A 433 -8.85 11.91 29.49
CA LEU A 433 -7.61 11.47 28.85
C LEU A 433 -6.55 12.57 28.92
N PRO A 434 -5.26 12.24 29.16
CA PRO A 434 -4.19 13.23 29.08
C PRO A 434 -4.00 13.72 27.64
N PRO A 435 -3.57 14.98 27.43
CA PRO A 435 -3.30 15.50 26.09
C PRO A 435 -2.18 14.71 25.41
N THR A 436 -2.33 14.50 24.10
CA THR A 436 -1.31 13.86 23.28
C THR A 436 -0.03 14.72 23.20
N PRO A 437 1.17 14.11 23.22
CA PRO A 437 2.41 14.86 23.14
C PRO A 437 2.58 15.49 21.75
N SER A 438 2.85 16.79 21.72
CA SER A 438 3.12 17.55 20.50
C SER A 438 4.34 17.00 19.75
N THR A 439 4.16 16.55 18.51
CA THR A 439 5.21 16.01 17.63
C THR A 439 6.01 17.11 16.92
N ALA A 440 6.48 18.09 17.69
CA ALA A 440 7.41 19.12 17.21
C ALA A 440 8.83 18.53 17.01
N ASN A 441 9.00 17.66 16.00
CA ASN A 441 10.30 17.28 15.41
C ASN A 441 10.20 16.50 14.07
N ALA A 442 9.12 16.71 13.29
CA ALA A 442 9.09 16.26 11.90
C ALA A 442 9.92 17.22 11.01
N THR A 443 11.08 16.79 10.50
CA THR A 443 11.91 17.60 9.58
C THR A 443 11.37 17.61 8.14
N CYS A 444 10.06 17.78 7.98
CA CYS A 444 9.54 18.38 6.75
C CYS A 444 9.96 19.85 6.80
N THR A 445 10.77 20.32 5.84
CA THR A 445 11.13 21.75 5.73
C THR A 445 9.95 22.56 5.19
N LEU A 446 8.77 22.48 5.81
CA LEU A 446 7.58 23.24 5.42
C LEU A 446 7.95 24.73 5.24
N PRO A 447 7.51 25.37 4.15
CA PRO A 447 7.87 26.77 3.89
C PRO A 447 7.22 27.68 4.94
N GLY A 448 7.99 28.02 5.98
CA GLY A 448 7.50 28.79 7.13
C GLY A 448 8.48 28.91 8.30
N ALA A 449 9.49 28.05 8.41
CA ALA A 449 10.50 28.13 9.48
C ALA A 449 11.92 28.38 8.95
N ASN A 450 12.57 29.38 9.53
CA ASN A 450 13.99 29.76 9.40
C ASN A 450 14.45 30.27 8.02
N SER A 451 14.48 31.59 7.87
CA SER A 451 15.44 32.25 6.98
C SER A 451 16.85 32.11 7.55
N PRO A 452 17.85 31.61 6.82
CA PRO A 452 19.23 31.59 7.29
C PRO A 452 19.83 33.00 7.19
N LEU A 453 20.05 33.64 8.34
CA LEU A 453 21.04 34.70 8.44
C LEU A 453 22.42 34.07 8.22
N ASN A 454 23.16 34.62 7.26
CA ASN A 454 24.55 34.26 6.97
C ASN A 454 25.43 34.59 8.19
N PRO A 455 26.40 33.73 8.54
CA PRO A 455 27.77 34.24 8.39
C PRO A 455 28.79 33.23 7.81
N THR A 456 29.90 33.83 7.39
CA THR A 456 31.07 33.29 6.69
C THR A 456 31.81 32.11 7.35
N PRO A 457 32.58 31.32 6.56
CA PRO A 457 33.31 30.15 7.04
C PRO A 457 34.60 30.50 7.80
N MET A 458 34.96 29.70 8.80
CA MET A 458 36.32 29.64 9.32
C MET A 458 37.06 28.42 8.76
N THR A 459 38.24 28.67 8.22
CA THR A 459 39.26 27.67 7.90
C THR A 459 40.06 27.30 9.16
N SER A 460 40.43 26.03 9.30
CA SER A 460 41.53 25.65 10.20
C SER A 460 42.42 24.58 9.55
N THR A 461 43.59 25.03 9.09
CA THR A 461 44.69 24.23 8.57
C THR A 461 45.42 23.49 9.69
N SER A 462 45.97 22.31 9.39
CA SER A 462 47.22 21.84 10.03
C SER A 462 47.94 20.80 9.15
N PRO A 463 49.28 20.70 9.26
CA PRO A 463 50.14 20.22 8.17
C PRO A 463 50.58 18.76 8.33
N GLY A 464 51.10 18.16 7.24
CA GLY A 464 51.61 16.77 7.22
C GLY A 464 53.12 16.67 7.03
N THR A 465 53.62 15.45 6.87
CA THR A 465 54.97 15.17 6.33
C THR A 465 55.00 13.81 5.62
N SER A 466 55.78 13.69 4.53
CA SER A 466 56.05 12.47 3.74
C SER A 466 57.45 11.90 4.15
N PRO A 467 58.19 11.04 3.38
CA PRO A 467 57.90 10.31 2.13
C PRO A 467 58.42 8.84 2.09
N LEU A 468 58.35 8.22 0.89
CA LEU A 468 59.09 7.08 0.28
C LEU A 468 58.09 6.20 -0.50
N GLY A 469 58.28 5.77 -1.75
CA GLY A 469 59.32 6.07 -2.75
C GLY A 469 59.80 4.80 -3.47
N GLU A 470 59.26 4.51 -4.67
CA GLU A 470 59.96 3.91 -5.84
C GLU A 470 59.01 3.43 -6.96
N ALA A 471 59.47 3.59 -8.21
CA ALA A 471 59.01 2.97 -9.46
C ALA A 471 60.27 2.81 -10.35
N PRO A 472 60.34 1.88 -11.32
CA PRO A 472 59.65 2.01 -12.61
C PRO A 472 59.11 0.63 -13.10
N ALA A 473 58.81 0.29 -14.36
CA ALA A 473 58.91 0.95 -15.67
C ALA A 473 57.87 0.39 -16.68
N GLY A 474 57.75 1.00 -17.86
CA GLY A 474 57.45 0.29 -19.11
C GLY A 474 56.27 0.81 -19.95
N THR A 475 56.55 1.65 -20.95
CA THR A 475 55.65 2.14 -22.03
C THR A 475 56.18 1.61 -23.39
N PRO A 476 55.68 1.96 -24.62
CA PRO A 476 54.53 2.80 -25.04
C PRO A 476 53.68 2.28 -26.24
N GLY A 477 52.62 3.02 -26.58
CA GLY A 477 52.11 3.20 -27.97
C GLY A 477 50.88 2.37 -28.38
N LEU A 478 49.96 2.84 -29.23
CA LEU A 478 49.80 4.13 -29.94
C LEU A 478 48.29 4.43 -30.19
N ALA A 479 47.94 5.65 -30.63
CA ALA A 479 46.57 6.19 -30.65
C ALA A 479 45.86 6.21 -32.05
N PRO A 480 44.55 6.57 -32.16
CA PRO A 480 43.67 6.42 -33.36
C PRO A 480 43.46 7.72 -34.18
N PRO A 481 42.71 7.70 -35.32
CA PRO A 481 41.29 8.13 -35.29
C PRO A 481 40.36 7.49 -36.37
N GLY A 482 39.04 7.81 -36.35
CA GLY A 482 38.24 7.87 -37.60
C GLY A 482 36.72 7.63 -37.55
N ARG A 483 35.91 8.58 -38.07
CA ARG A 483 34.44 8.47 -38.31
C ARG A 483 34.10 8.26 -39.80
N ARG A 484 32.97 7.61 -40.12
CA ARG A 484 31.92 7.97 -41.14
C ARG A 484 30.83 6.86 -41.20
N ARG A 485 29.54 7.15 -41.01
CA ARG A 485 28.48 7.61 -41.97
C ARG A 485 28.02 6.59 -43.03
N GLY A 486 26.88 5.95 -42.77
CA GLY A 486 25.67 5.93 -43.63
C GLY A 486 25.47 4.84 -44.70
N ALA A 487 24.33 4.12 -44.62
CA ALA A 487 23.45 3.74 -45.75
C ALA A 487 22.23 2.89 -45.30
N THR A 488 21.00 3.33 -45.63
CA THR A 488 19.82 2.51 -45.96
C THR A 488 19.81 2.25 -47.50
N PRO A 489 18.92 1.43 -48.13
CA PRO A 489 17.58 0.98 -47.72
C PRO A 489 17.25 -0.51 -48.02
N GLY A 490 15.99 -0.92 -47.81
CA GLY A 490 15.45 -2.20 -48.32
C GLY A 490 14.04 -2.54 -47.80
N LEU A 491 13.01 -2.32 -48.62
CA LEU A 491 11.62 -2.77 -48.36
C LEU A 491 11.45 -4.26 -48.72
N GLY A 492 10.64 -5.01 -47.97
CA GLY A 492 10.34 -6.41 -48.29
C GLY A 492 9.42 -7.12 -47.28
N ASN A 493 8.11 -7.00 -47.49
CA ASN A 493 7.05 -7.89 -46.98
C ASN A 493 6.19 -8.22 -48.23
N PRO A 494 5.54 -9.40 -48.40
CA PRO A 494 4.76 -10.06 -47.34
C PRO A 494 4.81 -11.61 -47.27
N GLY A 495 4.45 -12.13 -46.09
CA GLY A 495 3.47 -13.22 -45.92
C GLY A 495 3.84 -14.68 -46.26
N ALA A 496 3.79 -15.55 -45.25
CA ALA A 496 3.15 -16.87 -45.30
C ALA A 496 3.12 -17.56 -43.92
N LEU A 497 1.92 -17.92 -43.44
CA LEU A 497 1.66 -19.11 -42.62
C LEU A 497 1.78 -20.35 -43.56
N PRO A 498 2.14 -21.58 -43.08
CA PRO A 498 1.24 -22.33 -42.21
C PRO A 498 1.88 -23.38 -41.25
N GLN A 499 0.97 -24.12 -40.59
CA GLN A 499 1.13 -25.26 -39.64
C GLN A 499 1.28 -24.84 -38.17
#